data_AF-A0A2W6W1X6-F1
#
_entry.id   AF-A0A2W6W1X6-F1
#
_cell.length_a   1.000
_cell.length_b   1.000
_cell.length_c   1.000
_cell.angle_alpha   90.00
_cell.angle_beta   90.00
_cell.angle_gamma   90.00
#
_symmetry.space_group_name_H-M   'P 1'
#
loop_
_entity.id
_entity.type
_entity.pdbx_description
1 polymer ?
#
loop_
_entity_poly.entity_id
_entity_poly.type
_entity_poly.pdbx_seq_one_letter_code
_entity_poly.pdbx_strand_id
1 'polypeptide(L)'
;YNTIRFDDEFTRNLLYRTLHDPYEREWSNGNSRWDIVDLARAVYAFKPSVMSWPTDDEGKVSFRLEKLAEANNLPKVRAHDALSDVETTIALARLIRERAPELFHLHFSLRLKNNVLPLFNLHTQAPLFHVSSLYGVDRACTAPVIPLAVHPTQSNVVIVFDLSADPTPLLNLRPDEIADRVFRAEKGQRLPLTTIYANRSPVLLTPEQSKAFGVERLGLGFDRNQANANWKALRAAAQDVARKVQEVYATNDMAFSNSDPELCLYGGFVSKDDKQRFYQLHKMSPEELSKAEFDFDNPNYNELLFRHRARNWPETLNEEEQLRWSAYVSDRLTTGGPMDGRTLDHFDKLIQDVRANPNLASDPMIDDLEAWAQERRSQFVLPNARHPSP
;
A
#
# COMPACT_ATOMS: atom_id res chain seq x y z
N TYR A 1 -6.28 -11.04 -1.46
CA TYR A 1 -5.45 -11.00 -2.69
C TYR A 1 -5.12 -9.53 -2.95
N ASN A 2 -3.86 -9.14 -3.14
CA ASN A 2 -3.43 -7.73 -3.13
C ASN A 2 -3.68 -6.99 -1.79
N THR A 3 -3.72 -7.74 -0.69
CA THR A 3 -4.09 -7.24 0.65
C THR A 3 -3.01 -6.35 1.26
N ILE A 4 -1.72 -6.67 1.06
CA ILE A 4 -0.62 -5.93 1.69
C ILE A 4 -0.57 -4.47 1.23
N ARG A 5 -1.01 -4.20 -0.01
CA ARG A 5 -1.02 -2.86 -0.62
C ARG A 5 -2.38 -2.16 -0.49
N PHE A 6 -3.42 -2.85 0.00
CA PHE A 6 -4.78 -2.33 0.07
C PHE A 6 -5.49 -2.69 1.39
N ASP A 7 -6.04 -3.90 1.52
CA ASP A 7 -6.84 -4.29 2.69
C ASP A 7 -6.14 -4.12 4.04
N ASP A 8 -4.83 -4.34 4.08
CA ASP A 8 -4.02 -4.14 5.27
C ASP A 8 -3.85 -2.67 5.62
N GLU A 9 -3.80 -1.78 4.62
CA GLU A 9 -3.80 -0.33 4.82
C GLU A 9 -5.14 0.13 5.38
N PHE A 10 -6.26 -0.41 4.87
CA PHE A 10 -7.58 -0.18 5.44
C PHE A 10 -7.66 -0.65 6.90
N THR A 11 -7.18 -1.86 7.17
CA THR A 11 -7.16 -2.45 8.53
C THR A 11 -6.34 -1.59 9.48
N ARG A 12 -5.12 -1.17 9.10
CA ARG A 12 -4.27 -0.32 9.94
C ARG A 12 -4.94 1.01 10.24
N ASN A 13 -5.48 1.68 9.22
CA ASN A 13 -6.15 2.97 9.41
C ASN A 13 -7.42 2.85 10.25
N LEU A 14 -8.18 1.75 10.09
CA LEU A 14 -9.34 1.47 10.94
C LEU A 14 -8.90 1.32 12.40
N LEU A 15 -7.97 0.40 12.68
CA LEU A 15 -7.44 0.16 14.02
C LEU A 15 -6.90 1.45 14.65
N TYR A 16 -6.15 2.24 13.89
CA TYR A 16 -5.61 3.52 14.31
C TYR A 16 -6.68 4.53 14.71
N ARG A 17 -7.71 4.74 13.87
CA ARG A 17 -8.82 5.65 14.17
C ARG A 17 -9.65 5.21 15.37
N THR A 18 -9.66 3.92 15.66
CA THR A 18 -10.35 3.33 16.82
C THR A 18 -9.40 3.05 17.99
N LEU A 19 -8.19 3.63 18.00
CA LEU A 19 -7.23 3.51 19.11
C LEU A 19 -6.90 2.06 19.48
N HIS A 20 -6.67 1.22 18.49
CA HIS A 20 -6.00 -0.08 18.63
C HIS A 20 -4.57 0.01 18.06
N ASP A 21 -3.68 -0.91 18.47
CA ASP A 21 -2.38 -1.02 17.81
C ASP A 21 -2.55 -1.45 16.34
N PRO A 22 -2.12 -0.65 15.35
CA PRO A 22 -2.36 -0.96 13.94
C PRO A 22 -1.57 -2.16 13.41
N TYR A 23 -0.52 -2.59 14.11
CA TYR A 23 0.49 -3.51 13.62
C TYR A 23 0.59 -4.80 14.43
N GLU A 24 0.16 -4.83 15.69
CA GLU A 24 0.33 -5.99 16.59
C GLU A 24 -0.25 -7.27 15.99
N ARG A 25 -1.43 -7.17 15.36
CA ARG A 25 -2.09 -8.27 14.65
C ARG A 25 -1.23 -8.89 13.53
N GLU A 26 -0.23 -8.18 13.03
CA GLU A 26 0.62 -8.60 11.91
C GLU A 26 1.81 -9.48 12.34
N TRP A 27 2.16 -9.54 13.63
CA TRP A 27 3.39 -10.20 14.10
C TRP A 27 3.31 -10.83 15.50
N SER A 28 2.44 -10.32 16.38
CA SER A 28 2.33 -10.80 17.76
C SER A 28 1.78 -12.22 17.82
N ASN A 29 2.13 -12.98 18.86
CA ASN A 29 1.69 -14.36 19.09
C ASN A 29 1.94 -15.34 17.92
N GLY A 30 3.01 -15.11 17.15
CA GLY A 30 3.35 -15.94 15.99
C GLY A 30 2.55 -15.60 14.73
N ASN A 31 1.77 -14.52 14.74
CA ASN A 31 1.07 -14.05 13.55
C ASN A 31 2.05 -13.64 12.44
N SER A 32 1.55 -13.71 11.21
CA SER A 32 2.25 -13.21 10.03
C SER A 32 1.23 -12.79 8.97
N ARG A 33 1.69 -12.09 7.93
CA ARG A 33 0.87 -11.73 6.78
C ARG A 33 1.49 -12.29 5.51
N TRP A 34 0.66 -12.46 4.48
CA TRP A 34 1.06 -12.96 3.18
C TRP A 34 0.11 -12.47 2.09
N ASP A 35 0.61 -12.34 0.86
CA ASP A 35 -0.19 -11.91 -0.28
C ASP A 35 0.18 -12.71 -1.53
N ILE A 36 -0.79 -13.42 -2.11
CA ILE A 36 -0.53 -14.33 -3.22
C ILE A 36 -0.55 -13.66 -4.60
N VAL A 37 -0.81 -12.35 -4.70
CA VAL A 37 -0.77 -11.65 -6.00
C VAL A 37 0.63 -11.70 -6.63
N ASP A 38 1.67 -11.46 -5.83
CA ASP A 38 3.06 -11.53 -6.30
C ASP A 38 3.53 -12.99 -6.48
N LEU A 39 2.92 -13.94 -5.75
CA LEU A 39 3.08 -15.37 -6.04
C LEU A 39 2.54 -15.73 -7.43
N ALA A 40 1.34 -15.26 -7.80
CA ALA A 40 0.78 -15.49 -9.13
C ALA A 40 1.70 -14.91 -10.23
N ARG A 41 2.28 -13.72 -10.00
CA ARG A 41 3.29 -13.14 -10.91
C ARG A 41 4.54 -14.00 -11.02
N ALA A 42 5.01 -14.56 -9.91
CA ALA A 42 6.17 -15.47 -9.91
C ALA A 42 5.88 -16.77 -10.68
N VAL A 43 4.68 -17.32 -10.54
CA VAL A 43 4.23 -18.49 -11.32
C VAL A 43 4.16 -18.14 -12.80
N TYR A 44 3.59 -16.99 -13.18
CA TYR A 44 3.58 -16.53 -14.57
C TYR A 44 4.99 -16.41 -15.15
N ALA A 45 5.90 -15.80 -14.39
CA ALA A 45 7.28 -15.64 -14.82
C ALA A 45 7.95 -17.00 -15.01
N PHE A 46 7.97 -17.85 -13.98
CA PHE A 46 8.90 -18.97 -13.90
C PHE A 46 8.29 -20.33 -14.24
N LYS A 47 6.96 -20.46 -14.16
CA LYS A 47 6.22 -21.68 -14.45
C LYS A 47 4.91 -21.39 -15.20
N PRO A 48 4.93 -20.65 -16.33
CA PRO A 48 3.71 -20.21 -17.00
C PRO A 48 2.81 -21.37 -17.44
N SER A 49 3.37 -22.55 -17.75
CA SER A 49 2.59 -23.70 -18.24
C SER A 49 1.71 -24.37 -17.20
N VAL A 50 1.81 -24.02 -15.91
CA VAL A 50 1.08 -24.71 -14.84
C VAL A 50 -0.36 -24.24 -14.69
N MET A 51 -0.72 -23.07 -15.26
CA MET A 51 -2.07 -22.54 -15.22
C MET A 51 -2.35 -21.63 -16.43
N SER A 52 -3.60 -21.38 -16.72
CA SER A 52 -4.04 -20.51 -17.82
C SER A 52 -3.93 -19.04 -17.41
N TRP A 53 -3.40 -18.20 -18.29
CA TRP A 53 -3.21 -16.78 -18.06
C TRP A 53 -4.17 -15.97 -18.95
N PRO A 54 -5.20 -15.33 -18.39
CA PRO A 54 -6.11 -14.50 -19.17
C PRO A 54 -5.40 -13.24 -19.64
N THR A 55 -5.82 -12.72 -20.80
CA THR A 55 -5.34 -11.43 -21.31
C THR A 55 -6.42 -10.34 -21.19
N ASP A 56 -6.00 -9.09 -21.28
CA ASP A 56 -6.88 -7.95 -21.53
C ASP A 56 -7.08 -7.70 -23.04
N ASP A 57 -7.81 -6.63 -23.35
CA ASP A 57 -8.17 -6.25 -24.72
C ASP A 57 -6.93 -5.82 -25.55
N GLU A 58 -5.82 -5.50 -24.89
CA GLU A 58 -4.52 -5.20 -25.51
C GLU A 58 -3.63 -6.46 -25.65
N GLY A 59 -4.12 -7.63 -25.23
CA GLY A 59 -3.37 -8.89 -25.25
C GLY A 59 -2.36 -9.03 -24.11
N LYS A 60 -2.34 -8.14 -23.12
CA LYS A 60 -1.46 -8.24 -21.96
C LYS A 60 -2.04 -9.16 -20.90
N VAL A 61 -1.19 -9.95 -20.24
CA VAL A 61 -1.64 -10.86 -19.18
C VAL A 61 -2.22 -10.08 -17.99
N SER A 62 -3.41 -10.49 -17.57
CA SER A 62 -4.13 -9.93 -16.45
C SER A 62 -3.98 -10.78 -15.20
N PHE A 63 -3.61 -10.13 -14.10
CA PHE A 63 -3.57 -10.72 -12.76
C PHE A 63 -4.82 -10.41 -11.94
N ARG A 64 -5.90 -9.94 -12.57
CA ARG A 64 -7.16 -9.73 -11.85
C ARG A 64 -7.76 -11.07 -11.42
N LEU A 65 -8.15 -11.17 -10.15
CA LEU A 65 -8.58 -12.42 -9.52
C LEU A 65 -9.77 -13.04 -10.27
N GLU A 66 -10.72 -12.21 -10.69
CA GLU A 66 -11.93 -12.61 -11.40
C GLU A 66 -11.63 -13.24 -12.76
N LYS A 67 -10.63 -12.72 -13.49
CA LYS A 67 -10.19 -13.27 -14.78
C LYS A 67 -9.37 -14.55 -14.58
N LEU A 68 -8.50 -14.59 -13.58
CA LEU A 68 -7.72 -15.78 -13.24
C LEU A 68 -8.62 -16.95 -12.84
N ALA A 69 -9.69 -16.66 -12.10
CA ALA A 69 -10.68 -17.63 -11.70
C ALA A 69 -11.38 -18.27 -12.90
N GLU A 70 -11.85 -17.44 -13.83
CA GLU A 70 -12.51 -17.87 -15.06
C GLU A 70 -11.57 -18.73 -15.92
N ALA A 71 -10.35 -18.26 -16.19
CA ALA A 71 -9.39 -18.97 -17.02
C ALA A 71 -8.96 -20.34 -16.46
N ASN A 72 -9.09 -20.54 -15.14
CA ASN A 72 -8.63 -21.74 -14.45
C ASN A 72 -9.76 -22.56 -13.80
N ASN A 73 -11.03 -22.26 -14.13
CA ASN A 73 -12.20 -22.91 -13.57
C ASN A 73 -12.22 -22.93 -12.03
N LEU A 74 -11.81 -21.83 -11.40
CA LEU A 74 -11.89 -21.68 -9.94
C LEU A 74 -13.32 -21.35 -9.51
N PRO A 75 -13.75 -21.78 -8.30
CA PRO A 75 -15.08 -21.48 -7.78
C PRO A 75 -15.36 -19.98 -7.77
N LYS A 76 -16.54 -19.59 -8.23
CA LYS A 76 -17.06 -18.22 -8.22
C LYS A 76 -18.54 -18.31 -7.88
N VAL A 77 -18.92 -18.03 -6.62
CA VAL A 77 -20.32 -18.13 -6.19
C VAL A 77 -21.10 -16.91 -6.71
N ARG A 78 -20.53 -15.71 -6.55
CA ARG A 78 -21.01 -14.43 -7.13
C ARG A 78 -19.82 -13.51 -7.37
N ALA A 79 -19.74 -12.87 -8.54
CA ALA A 79 -18.67 -11.90 -8.80
C ALA A 79 -18.80 -10.68 -7.85
N HIS A 80 -17.68 -10.20 -7.31
CA HIS A 80 -17.59 -9.02 -6.42
C HIS A 80 -18.29 -9.16 -5.06
N ASP A 81 -18.55 -10.40 -4.63
CA ASP A 81 -18.90 -10.69 -3.24
C ASP A 81 -17.63 -10.99 -2.43
N ALA A 82 -17.49 -10.37 -1.26
CA ALA A 82 -16.29 -10.48 -0.43
C ALA A 82 -15.99 -11.94 -0.03
N LEU A 83 -17.02 -12.73 0.24
CA LEU A 83 -16.85 -14.16 0.53
C LEU A 83 -16.37 -14.93 -0.71
N SER A 84 -16.98 -14.68 -1.87
CA SER A 84 -16.57 -15.33 -3.12
C SER A 84 -15.11 -15.01 -3.49
N ASP A 85 -14.63 -13.79 -3.26
CA ASP A 85 -13.22 -13.43 -3.50
C ASP A 85 -12.26 -14.15 -2.54
N VAL A 86 -12.67 -14.38 -1.29
CA VAL A 86 -11.92 -15.20 -0.33
C VAL A 86 -11.83 -16.65 -0.80
N GLU A 87 -12.95 -17.25 -1.17
CA GLU A 87 -12.99 -18.64 -1.67
C GLU A 87 -12.14 -18.80 -2.94
N THR A 88 -12.24 -17.84 -3.86
CA THR A 88 -11.44 -17.81 -5.09
C THR A 88 -9.94 -17.69 -4.77
N THR A 89 -9.57 -16.83 -3.81
CA THR A 89 -8.19 -16.67 -3.34
C THR A 89 -7.64 -17.98 -2.76
N ILE A 90 -8.44 -18.68 -1.95
CA ILE A 90 -8.07 -19.99 -1.38
C ILE A 90 -7.88 -21.03 -2.48
N ALA A 91 -8.81 -21.09 -3.44
CA ALA A 91 -8.73 -22.02 -4.56
C ALA A 91 -7.49 -21.78 -5.42
N LEU A 92 -7.16 -20.51 -5.72
CA LEU A 92 -5.95 -20.14 -6.45
C LEU A 92 -4.68 -20.55 -5.68
N ALA A 93 -4.64 -20.30 -4.37
CA ALA A 93 -3.51 -20.71 -3.53
C ALA A 93 -3.31 -22.25 -3.54
N ARG A 94 -4.42 -23.02 -3.48
CA ARG A 94 -4.38 -24.49 -3.59
C ARG A 94 -3.86 -24.95 -4.95
N LEU A 95 -4.37 -24.36 -6.04
CA LEU A 95 -3.92 -24.66 -7.39
C LEU A 95 -2.41 -24.44 -7.56
N ILE A 96 -1.91 -23.29 -7.10
CA ILE A 96 -0.47 -22.96 -7.18
C ILE A 96 0.35 -23.92 -6.31
N ARG A 97 -0.12 -24.23 -5.10
CA ARG A 97 0.55 -25.18 -4.21
C ARG A 97 0.68 -26.57 -4.84
N GLU A 98 -0.34 -27.02 -5.55
CA GLU A 98 -0.34 -28.33 -6.22
C GLU A 98 0.60 -28.35 -7.43
N ARG A 99 0.55 -27.31 -8.29
CA ARG A 99 1.23 -27.33 -9.59
C ARG A 99 2.60 -26.65 -9.61
N ALA A 100 2.90 -25.80 -8.63
CA ALA A 100 4.19 -25.14 -8.45
C ALA A 100 4.59 -25.10 -6.95
N PRO A 101 4.68 -26.27 -6.28
CA PRO A 101 4.89 -26.35 -4.84
C PRO A 101 6.18 -25.65 -4.40
N GLU A 102 7.26 -25.74 -5.16
CA GLU A 102 8.53 -25.13 -4.80
C GLU A 102 8.50 -23.58 -4.85
N LEU A 103 7.79 -22.96 -5.80
CA LEU A 103 7.53 -21.51 -5.80
C LEU A 103 6.62 -21.10 -4.64
N PHE A 104 5.58 -21.89 -4.37
CA PHE A 104 4.70 -21.66 -3.24
C PHE A 104 5.49 -21.64 -1.92
N HIS A 105 6.31 -22.66 -1.68
CA HIS A 105 7.10 -22.79 -0.45
C HIS A 105 8.19 -21.71 -0.34
N LEU A 106 8.87 -21.39 -1.45
CA LEU A 106 9.82 -20.28 -1.50
C LEU A 106 9.13 -18.98 -1.07
N HIS A 107 8.06 -18.57 -1.77
CA HIS A 107 7.39 -17.31 -1.48
C HIS A 107 6.76 -17.29 -0.09
N PHE A 108 6.17 -18.40 0.36
CA PHE A 108 5.62 -18.52 1.71
C PHE A 108 6.71 -18.31 2.77
N SER A 109 7.94 -18.81 2.55
CA SER A 109 9.07 -18.55 3.45
C SER A 109 9.46 -17.07 3.51
N LEU A 110 9.37 -16.36 2.37
CA LEU A 110 9.73 -14.94 2.24
C LEU A 110 8.69 -13.99 2.84
N ARG A 111 7.55 -14.49 3.31
CA ARG A 111 6.58 -13.69 4.09
C ARG A 111 7.19 -13.17 5.40
N LEU A 112 8.19 -13.88 5.92
CA LEU A 112 8.89 -13.50 7.15
C LEU A 112 10.12 -12.65 6.79
N LYS A 113 10.14 -11.41 7.25
CA LYS A 113 11.25 -10.47 6.98
C LYS A 113 12.63 -11.01 7.35
N ASN A 114 12.71 -11.85 8.38
CA ASN A 114 13.99 -12.46 8.81
C ASN A 114 14.59 -13.42 7.78
N ASN A 115 13.77 -13.95 6.87
CA ASN A 115 14.24 -14.76 5.74
C ASN A 115 14.59 -13.89 4.52
N VAL A 116 14.02 -12.68 4.43
CA VAL A 116 14.24 -11.75 3.31
C VAL A 116 15.51 -10.93 3.52
N LEU A 117 15.69 -10.35 4.72
CA LEU A 117 16.81 -9.44 5.01
C LEU A 117 18.19 -10.03 4.70
N PRO A 118 18.50 -11.31 5.02
CA PRO A 118 19.77 -11.92 4.69
C PRO A 118 20.07 -12.02 3.19
N LEU A 119 19.04 -11.98 2.32
CA LEU A 119 19.23 -11.99 0.86
C LEU A 119 19.87 -10.69 0.37
N PHE A 120 19.64 -9.58 1.07
CA PHE A 120 20.20 -8.27 0.75
C PHE A 120 21.60 -8.09 1.34
N ASN A 121 22.56 -8.87 0.85
CA ASN A 121 23.95 -8.74 1.28
C ASN A 121 24.59 -7.48 0.67
N LEU A 122 24.74 -6.41 1.46
CA LEU A 122 25.33 -5.15 1.01
C LEU A 122 26.86 -5.19 0.84
N HIS A 123 27.53 -6.21 1.38
CA HIS A 123 28.97 -6.38 1.20
C HIS A 123 29.28 -7.08 -0.13
N THR A 124 28.61 -8.19 -0.40
CA THR A 124 28.79 -8.91 -1.66
C THR A 124 27.95 -8.32 -2.79
N GLN A 125 26.90 -7.56 -2.48
CA GLN A 125 25.94 -7.00 -3.44
C GLN A 125 25.56 -8.04 -4.51
N ALA A 126 25.32 -9.28 -4.08
CA ALA A 126 24.95 -10.35 -4.98
C ALA A 126 23.65 -9.94 -5.71
N PRO A 127 23.58 -10.08 -7.05
CA PRO A 127 22.37 -9.76 -7.77
C PRO A 127 21.24 -10.70 -7.36
N LEU A 128 20.02 -10.17 -7.27
CA LEU A 128 18.80 -10.92 -7.01
C LEU A 128 17.84 -10.75 -8.18
N PHE A 129 16.85 -11.63 -8.30
CA PHE A 129 15.68 -11.35 -9.13
C PHE A 129 14.52 -10.95 -8.25
N HIS A 130 13.88 -9.84 -8.57
CA HIS A 130 12.69 -9.35 -7.88
C HIS A 130 11.49 -9.49 -8.80
N VAL A 131 10.39 -10.05 -8.29
CA VAL A 131 9.11 -10.10 -9.01
C VAL A 131 8.15 -9.07 -8.41
N SER A 132 7.67 -8.15 -9.24
CA SER A 132 6.76 -7.07 -8.86
C SER A 132 6.03 -6.51 -10.08
N SER A 133 4.81 -6.04 -9.87
CA SER A 133 4.04 -5.26 -10.87
C SER A 133 4.80 -4.05 -11.42
N LEU A 134 5.77 -3.51 -10.67
CA LEU A 134 6.60 -2.37 -11.07
C LEU A 134 7.31 -2.56 -12.42
N TYR A 135 7.65 -3.80 -12.79
CA TYR A 135 8.44 -4.07 -14.00
C TYR A 135 7.57 -4.29 -15.25
N GLY A 136 6.25 -4.28 -15.10
CA GLY A 136 5.32 -4.51 -16.20
C GLY A 136 5.23 -5.98 -16.64
N VAL A 137 4.17 -6.30 -17.37
CA VAL A 137 3.88 -7.67 -17.83
C VAL A 137 4.82 -8.10 -18.96
N ASP A 138 5.32 -7.15 -19.76
CA ASP A 138 6.25 -7.40 -20.86
C ASP A 138 7.57 -8.03 -20.40
N ARG A 139 7.96 -7.77 -19.14
CA ARG A 139 9.13 -8.39 -18.48
C ARG A 139 8.74 -9.53 -17.54
N ALA A 140 7.54 -10.08 -17.71
CA ALA A 140 6.90 -11.01 -16.79
C ALA A 140 7.00 -10.56 -15.32
N CYS A 141 6.80 -9.26 -15.09
CA CYS A 141 6.91 -8.63 -13.77
C CYS A 141 8.23 -8.90 -13.07
N THR A 142 9.35 -9.11 -13.78
CA THR A 142 10.62 -9.55 -13.20
C THR A 142 11.79 -8.66 -13.62
N ALA A 143 12.68 -8.34 -12.67
CA ALA A 143 13.93 -7.63 -12.94
C ALA A 143 15.11 -8.19 -12.14
N PRO A 144 16.33 -8.21 -12.73
CA PRO A 144 17.55 -8.37 -11.95
C PRO A 144 17.81 -7.08 -11.16
N VAL A 145 18.09 -7.20 -9.87
CA VAL A 145 18.35 -6.06 -8.98
C VAL A 145 19.62 -6.24 -8.17
N ILE A 146 20.27 -5.13 -7.84
CA ILE A 146 21.39 -5.07 -6.90
C ILE A 146 20.98 -4.28 -5.64
N PRO A 147 21.24 -4.80 -4.43
CA PRO A 147 21.02 -4.02 -3.21
C PRO A 147 22.13 -2.99 -3.02
N LEU A 148 21.72 -1.73 -2.82
CA LEU A 148 22.64 -0.60 -2.71
C LEU A 148 22.83 -0.15 -1.26
N ALA A 149 21.75 0.02 -0.51
CA ALA A 149 21.78 0.45 0.89
C ALA A 149 20.49 0.10 1.63
N VAL A 150 20.55 0.01 2.96
CA VAL A 150 19.35 0.08 3.81
C VAL A 150 18.83 1.52 3.80
N HIS A 151 17.51 1.69 3.77
CA HIS A 151 16.86 2.99 3.87
C HIS A 151 17.27 3.71 5.18
N PRO A 152 17.57 5.01 5.15
CA PRO A 152 18.16 5.72 6.30
C PRO A 152 17.28 5.68 7.56
N THR A 153 15.96 5.70 7.41
CA THR A 153 14.99 5.73 8.51
C THR A 153 14.16 4.45 8.67
N GLN A 154 14.24 3.51 7.72
CA GLN A 154 13.39 2.31 7.69
C GLN A 154 14.22 1.03 7.55
N SER A 155 14.52 0.37 8.67
CA SER A 155 15.40 -0.80 8.72
C SER A 155 14.91 -2.02 7.94
N ASN A 156 13.60 -2.11 7.63
CA ASN A 156 13.03 -3.19 6.83
C ASN A 156 12.99 -2.86 5.32
N VAL A 157 13.59 -1.75 4.89
CA VAL A 157 13.52 -1.27 3.51
C VAL A 157 14.92 -1.21 2.92
N VAL A 158 15.10 -1.83 1.77
CA VAL A 158 16.38 -1.85 1.04
C VAL A 158 16.22 -1.12 -0.28
N ILE A 159 17.09 -0.16 -0.54
CA ILE A 159 17.19 0.57 -1.80
C ILE A 159 17.93 -0.34 -2.78
N VAL A 160 17.31 -0.58 -3.93
CA VAL A 160 17.84 -1.44 -4.99
C VAL A 160 17.86 -0.70 -6.33
N PHE A 161 18.71 -1.18 -7.23
CA PHE A 161 18.77 -0.70 -8.61
C PHE A 161 18.42 -1.82 -9.58
N ASP A 162 17.58 -1.53 -10.59
CA ASP A 162 17.27 -2.45 -11.68
C ASP A 162 18.46 -2.53 -12.65
N LEU A 163 19.15 -3.67 -12.62
CA LEU A 163 20.35 -3.92 -13.41
C LEU A 163 20.10 -3.97 -14.93
N SER A 164 18.85 -4.02 -15.38
CA SER A 164 18.54 -3.93 -16.82
C SER A 164 18.76 -2.52 -17.39
N ALA A 165 18.86 -1.50 -16.54
CA ALA A 165 19.01 -0.10 -16.95
C ALA A 165 20.45 0.41 -16.78
N ASP A 166 20.82 1.42 -17.57
CA ASP A 166 22.15 2.06 -17.53
C ASP A 166 22.38 2.78 -16.19
N PRO A 167 23.43 2.42 -15.41
CA PRO A 167 23.75 3.07 -14.15
C PRO A 167 24.50 4.40 -14.30
N THR A 168 24.91 4.78 -15.51
CA THR A 168 25.74 5.98 -15.75
C THR A 168 25.14 7.25 -15.13
N PRO A 169 23.82 7.53 -15.23
CA PRO A 169 23.22 8.66 -14.53
C PRO A 169 23.38 8.60 -13.01
N LEU A 170 23.17 7.43 -12.38
CA LEU A 170 23.31 7.27 -10.93
C LEU A 170 24.77 7.48 -10.47
N LEU A 171 25.72 7.03 -11.28
CA LEU A 171 27.16 7.18 -10.99
C LEU A 171 27.60 8.64 -11.08
N ASN A 172 27.07 9.41 -12.02
CA ASN A 172 27.55 10.76 -12.33
C ASN A 172 26.78 11.90 -11.63
N LEU A 173 25.49 11.72 -11.35
CA LEU A 173 24.64 12.76 -10.77
C LEU A 173 24.91 12.96 -9.27
N ARG A 174 24.63 14.17 -8.80
CA ARG A 174 24.63 14.49 -7.36
C ARG A 174 23.33 14.01 -6.68
N PRO A 175 23.31 13.83 -5.34
CA PRO A 175 22.13 13.42 -4.59
C PRO A 175 20.88 14.27 -4.84
N ASP A 176 21.00 15.60 -4.92
CA ASP A 176 19.90 16.52 -5.22
C ASP A 176 19.26 16.25 -6.59
N GLU A 177 20.10 16.03 -7.61
CA GLU A 177 19.65 15.72 -8.96
C GLU A 177 19.03 14.32 -9.06
N ILE A 178 19.55 13.35 -8.29
CA ILE A 178 18.97 12.02 -8.18
C ILE A 178 17.59 12.10 -7.51
N ALA A 179 17.47 12.85 -6.41
CA ALA A 179 16.21 13.03 -5.69
C ALA A 179 15.14 13.66 -6.58
N ASP A 180 15.51 14.69 -7.35
CA ASP A 180 14.62 15.29 -8.36
C ASP A 180 14.09 14.22 -9.32
N ARG A 181 14.94 13.36 -9.90
CA ARG A 181 14.49 12.33 -10.86
C ARG A 181 13.73 11.17 -10.24
N VAL A 182 13.94 10.87 -8.96
CA VAL A 182 13.27 9.76 -8.25
C VAL A 182 11.89 10.18 -7.76
N PHE A 183 11.75 11.41 -7.24
CA PHE A 183 10.54 11.88 -6.57
C PHE A 183 9.72 12.88 -7.39
N ARG A 184 10.32 13.58 -8.37
CA ARG A 184 9.64 14.58 -9.20
C ARG A 184 9.74 14.16 -10.67
N ALA A 185 8.66 13.59 -11.21
CA ALA A 185 8.62 13.02 -12.57
C ALA A 185 8.81 14.05 -13.72
N GLU A 186 9.20 15.29 -13.41
CA GLU A 186 9.24 16.43 -14.33
C GLU A 186 10.62 16.66 -14.96
N LYS A 187 11.71 16.04 -14.44
CA LYS A 187 13.08 16.26 -14.95
C LYS A 187 13.68 15.00 -15.60
N GLY A 188 13.21 14.67 -16.80
CA GLY A 188 13.80 13.61 -17.64
C GLY A 188 13.41 12.19 -17.21
N GLN A 189 14.17 11.18 -17.68
CA GLN A 189 13.87 9.78 -17.42
C GLN A 189 14.08 9.44 -15.94
N ARG A 190 13.04 8.85 -15.32
CA ARG A 190 13.08 8.36 -13.94
C ARG A 190 14.24 7.37 -13.77
N LEU A 191 15.03 7.58 -12.72
CA LEU A 191 16.14 6.67 -12.42
C LEU A 191 15.59 5.29 -12.01
N PRO A 192 16.25 4.19 -12.41
CA PRO A 192 15.83 2.81 -12.13
C PRO A 192 16.14 2.39 -10.68
N LEU A 193 15.89 3.30 -9.73
CA LEU A 193 15.96 3.07 -8.29
C LEU A 193 14.56 2.74 -7.77
N THR A 194 14.48 1.70 -6.94
CA THR A 194 13.26 1.36 -6.21
C THR A 194 13.61 0.89 -4.80
N THR A 195 12.63 0.81 -3.93
CA THR A 195 12.76 0.21 -2.61
C THR A 195 12.06 -1.14 -2.57
N ILE A 196 12.64 -2.09 -1.82
CA ILE A 196 12.01 -3.36 -1.50
C ILE A 196 11.78 -3.41 0.01
N TYR A 197 10.53 -3.63 0.40
CA TYR A 197 10.11 -3.73 1.78
C TYR A 197 10.14 -5.20 2.22
N ALA A 198 11.09 -5.56 3.08
CA ALA A 198 11.24 -6.92 3.59
C ALA A 198 10.03 -7.40 4.40
N ASN A 199 9.25 -6.49 4.98
CA ASN A 199 8.03 -6.78 5.73
C ASN A 199 6.75 -6.76 4.86
N ARG A 200 6.87 -6.74 3.53
CA ARG A 200 5.74 -6.76 2.57
C ARG A 200 5.74 -8.01 1.68
N SER A 201 6.27 -9.12 2.18
CA SER A 201 6.35 -10.41 1.47
C SER A 201 6.88 -10.29 0.03
N PRO A 202 8.08 -9.71 -0.18
CA PRO A 202 8.62 -9.57 -1.53
C PRO A 202 9.01 -10.93 -2.11
N VAL A 203 8.76 -11.12 -3.41
CA VAL A 203 9.27 -12.29 -4.15
C VAL A 203 10.70 -11.99 -4.60
N LEU A 204 11.66 -12.68 -3.98
CA LEU A 204 13.08 -12.58 -4.32
C LEU A 204 13.65 -13.96 -4.63
N LEU A 205 14.49 -14.04 -5.66
CA LEU A 205 15.25 -15.24 -5.98
C LEU A 205 16.74 -14.92 -5.96
N THR A 206 17.52 -15.78 -5.31
CA THR A 206 18.98 -15.76 -5.43
C THR A 206 19.42 -16.21 -6.83
N PRO A 207 20.68 -15.97 -7.23
CA PRO A 207 21.21 -16.49 -8.50
C PRO A 207 21.03 -18.01 -8.63
N GLU A 208 21.25 -18.76 -7.55
CA GLU A 208 21.09 -20.22 -7.52
C GLU A 208 19.64 -20.64 -7.75
N GLN A 209 18.69 -20.01 -7.04
CA GLN A 209 17.27 -20.26 -7.23
C GLN A 209 16.82 -19.88 -8.64
N SER A 210 17.27 -18.73 -9.15
CA SER A 210 16.95 -18.29 -10.51
C SER A 210 17.42 -19.30 -11.57
N LYS A 211 18.60 -19.90 -11.37
CA LYS A 211 19.10 -20.97 -12.24
C LYS A 211 18.23 -22.21 -12.16
N ALA A 212 17.84 -22.62 -10.95
CA ALA A 212 16.96 -23.77 -10.72
C ALA A 212 15.59 -23.59 -11.40
N PHE A 213 15.04 -22.38 -11.38
CA PHE A 213 13.81 -22.02 -12.07
C PHE A 213 13.98 -21.78 -13.57
N GLY A 214 15.21 -21.84 -14.09
CA GLY A 214 15.48 -21.64 -15.50
C GLY A 214 15.21 -20.21 -15.98
N VAL A 215 15.35 -19.22 -15.10
CA VAL A 215 15.09 -17.79 -15.38
C VAL A 215 15.82 -17.31 -16.62
N GLU A 216 17.01 -17.85 -16.85
CA GLU A 216 17.87 -17.56 -18.00
C GLU A 216 17.26 -17.88 -19.37
N ARG A 217 16.29 -18.82 -19.41
CA ARG A 217 15.60 -19.23 -20.64
C ARG A 217 14.35 -18.42 -20.91
N LEU A 218 13.94 -17.60 -19.94
CA LEU A 218 12.77 -16.76 -20.04
C LEU A 218 13.20 -15.47 -20.73
N GLY A 219 12.56 -15.14 -21.85
CA GLY A 219 12.79 -13.89 -22.56
C GLY A 219 12.25 -12.69 -21.77
N LEU A 220 12.84 -12.40 -20.61
CA LEU A 220 12.38 -11.38 -19.65
C LEU A 220 12.67 -9.92 -20.08
N GLY A 221 13.00 -9.71 -21.36
CA GLY A 221 13.16 -8.38 -21.94
C GLY A 221 14.38 -7.60 -21.44
N PHE A 222 15.44 -8.25 -20.96
CA PHE A 222 16.70 -7.58 -20.61
C PHE A 222 17.94 -8.36 -21.08
N ASP A 223 19.02 -7.63 -21.41
CA ASP A 223 20.31 -8.21 -21.78
C ASP A 223 21.12 -8.58 -20.53
N ARG A 224 21.48 -9.86 -20.40
CA ARG A 224 22.22 -10.40 -19.27
C ARG A 224 23.68 -9.93 -19.21
N ASN A 225 24.32 -9.78 -20.36
CA ASN A 225 25.69 -9.29 -20.44
C ASN A 225 25.74 -7.83 -20.02
N GLN A 226 24.77 -7.03 -20.48
CA GLN A 226 24.61 -5.65 -20.04
C GLN A 226 24.31 -5.58 -18.53
N ALA A 227 23.39 -6.38 -18.02
CA ALA A 227 23.08 -6.41 -16.58
C ALA A 227 24.30 -6.77 -15.71
N ASN A 228 25.13 -7.71 -16.17
CA ASN A 228 26.38 -8.07 -15.51
C ASN A 228 27.42 -6.94 -15.58
N ALA A 229 27.51 -6.22 -16.70
CA ALA A 229 28.38 -5.04 -16.83
C ALA A 229 27.92 -3.92 -15.88
N ASN A 230 26.62 -3.66 -15.82
CA ASN A 230 26.00 -2.68 -14.91
C ASN A 230 26.27 -3.04 -13.45
N TRP A 231 26.13 -4.32 -13.09
CA TRP A 231 26.46 -4.82 -11.76
C TRP A 231 27.92 -4.55 -11.40
N LYS A 232 28.88 -4.85 -12.29
CA LYS A 232 30.31 -4.58 -12.06
C LYS A 232 30.58 -3.08 -11.87
N ALA A 233 29.97 -2.23 -12.69
CA ALA A 233 30.13 -0.77 -12.60
C ALA A 233 29.63 -0.22 -11.26
N LEU A 234 28.44 -0.62 -10.82
CA LEU A 234 27.87 -0.22 -9.53
C LEU A 234 28.70 -0.75 -8.35
N ARG A 235 29.18 -1.99 -8.42
CA ARG A 235 30.02 -2.58 -7.36
C ARG A 235 31.36 -1.87 -7.22
N ALA A 236 31.96 -1.44 -8.34
CA ALA A 236 33.21 -0.67 -8.32
C ALA A 236 33.05 0.69 -7.61
N ALA A 237 31.85 1.25 -7.61
CA ALA A 237 31.50 2.52 -6.94
C ALA A 237 30.63 2.33 -5.68
N ALA A 238 30.61 1.13 -5.08
CA ALA A 238 29.62 0.75 -4.08
C ALA A 238 29.48 1.72 -2.90
N GLN A 239 30.60 2.21 -2.35
CA GLN A 239 30.60 3.13 -1.22
C GLN A 239 29.98 4.49 -1.56
N ASP A 240 30.36 5.06 -2.72
CA ASP A 240 29.81 6.36 -3.15
C ASP A 240 28.33 6.23 -3.52
N VAL A 241 27.94 5.16 -4.23
CA VAL A 241 26.54 4.90 -4.59
C VAL A 241 25.69 4.73 -3.34
N ALA A 242 26.14 3.94 -2.36
CA ALA A 242 25.41 3.73 -1.11
C ALA A 242 25.18 5.06 -0.37
N ARG A 243 26.23 5.89 -0.23
CA ARG A 243 26.13 7.21 0.40
C ARG A 243 25.14 8.11 -0.35
N LYS A 244 25.24 8.19 -1.68
CA LYS A 244 24.33 9.00 -2.53
C LYS A 244 22.88 8.60 -2.35
N VAL A 245 22.56 7.30 -2.42
CA VAL A 245 21.17 6.86 -2.30
C VAL A 245 20.65 7.01 -0.87
N GLN A 246 21.48 6.86 0.16
CA GLN A 246 21.05 7.15 1.53
C GLN A 246 20.71 8.63 1.72
N GLU A 247 21.50 9.54 1.15
CA GLU A 247 21.23 10.98 1.18
C GLU A 247 19.93 11.33 0.46
N VAL A 248 19.70 10.77 -0.74
CA VAL A 248 18.47 10.94 -1.52
C VAL A 248 17.23 10.52 -0.73
N TYR A 249 17.26 9.35 -0.10
CA TYR A 249 16.11 8.80 0.61
C TYR A 249 15.94 9.36 2.03
N ALA A 250 16.90 10.13 2.56
CA ALA A 250 16.78 10.80 3.86
C ALA A 250 15.91 12.06 3.79
N THR A 251 15.74 12.65 2.60
CA THR A 251 15.07 13.95 2.43
C THR A 251 13.54 13.88 2.52
N ASN A 252 12.93 12.68 2.55
CA ASN A 252 11.50 12.49 2.27
C ASN A 252 10.57 12.28 3.49
N ASP A 253 11.06 12.45 4.73
CA ASP A 253 10.28 12.09 5.95
C ASP A 253 9.57 13.26 6.66
N MET A 254 9.62 14.49 6.13
CA MET A 254 9.14 15.70 6.84
C MET A 254 7.70 16.14 6.49
N ALA A 255 6.91 15.35 5.78
CA ALA A 255 5.64 15.81 5.19
C ALA A 255 4.39 15.72 6.11
N PHE A 256 4.51 15.27 7.36
CA PHE A 256 3.34 14.98 8.23
C PHE A 256 3.17 15.93 9.43
N SER A 257 4.04 16.93 9.60
CA SER A 257 3.84 17.93 10.64
C SER A 257 2.72 18.88 10.23
N ASN A 258 1.62 18.92 11.01
CA ASN A 258 0.40 19.72 10.82
C ASN A 258 -0.71 19.12 9.93
N SER A 259 -0.69 17.82 9.64
CA SER A 259 -1.79 17.14 8.95
C SER A 259 -2.91 16.70 9.91
N ASP A 260 -4.11 16.49 9.36
CA ASP A 260 -5.22 15.82 10.05
C ASP A 260 -4.75 14.55 10.80
N PRO A 261 -5.08 14.38 12.10
CA PRO A 261 -4.74 13.19 12.87
C PRO A 261 -5.02 11.87 12.16
N GLU A 262 -6.09 11.75 11.37
CA GLU A 262 -6.41 10.50 10.64
C GLU A 262 -5.44 10.15 9.51
N LEU A 263 -4.57 11.09 9.12
CA LEU A 263 -3.51 10.90 8.12
C LEU A 263 -2.14 10.68 8.77
N CYS A 264 -2.06 10.69 10.10
CA CYS A 264 -0.82 10.63 10.87
C CYS A 264 -0.39 9.21 11.28
N LEU A 265 -1.04 8.16 10.77
CA LEU A 265 -0.70 6.75 11.06
C LEU A 265 0.79 6.44 10.90
N TYR A 266 1.43 7.04 9.90
CA TYR A 266 2.84 6.82 9.57
C TYR A 266 3.80 7.83 10.21
N GLY A 267 3.30 8.74 11.05
CA GLY A 267 4.10 9.73 11.77
C GLY A 267 4.88 9.19 12.98
N GLY A 268 4.65 7.93 13.38
CA GLY A 268 5.37 7.29 14.48
C GLY A 268 4.69 6.01 14.97
N PHE A 269 5.41 5.23 15.77
CA PHE A 269 4.85 4.05 16.42
C PHE A 269 4.17 4.43 17.75
N VAL A 270 3.12 3.70 18.12
CA VAL A 270 2.44 3.84 19.41
C VAL A 270 3.41 3.48 20.55
N SER A 271 3.53 4.35 21.56
CA SER A 271 4.36 4.10 22.75
C SER A 271 3.82 2.93 23.58
N LYS A 272 4.63 2.37 24.48
CA LYS A 272 4.16 1.30 25.38
C LYS A 272 3.05 1.79 26.30
N ASP A 273 3.13 3.03 26.77
CA ASP A 273 2.17 3.60 27.71
C ASP A 273 0.85 3.92 26.99
N ASP A 274 0.91 4.48 25.77
CA ASP A 274 -0.29 4.69 24.95
C ASP A 274 -0.98 3.38 24.59
N LYS A 275 -0.24 2.29 24.33
CA LYS A 275 -0.86 0.96 24.14
C LYS A 275 -1.61 0.48 25.37
N GLN A 276 -1.08 0.73 26.57
CA GLN A 276 -1.79 0.38 27.81
C GLN A 276 -3.04 1.26 27.99
N ARG A 277 -2.95 2.56 27.67
CA ARG A 277 -4.10 3.47 27.69
C ARG A 277 -5.18 3.02 26.70
N PHE A 278 -4.81 2.62 25.49
CA PHE A 278 -5.73 2.02 24.51
C PHE A 278 -6.44 0.78 25.07
N TYR A 279 -5.69 -0.12 25.72
CA TYR A 279 -6.27 -1.31 26.32
C TYR A 279 -7.27 -1.00 27.45
N GLN A 280 -6.98 0.00 28.29
CA GLN A 280 -7.93 0.45 29.32
C GLN A 280 -9.17 1.11 28.72
N LEU A 281 -8.98 1.94 27.70
CA LEU A 281 -10.05 2.60 26.96
C LEU A 281 -11.07 1.60 26.42
N HIS A 282 -10.60 0.52 25.79
CA HIS A 282 -11.47 -0.52 25.20
C HIS A 282 -12.19 -1.40 26.24
N LYS A 283 -11.96 -1.20 27.54
CA LYS A 283 -12.71 -1.85 28.63
C LYS A 283 -13.83 -0.99 29.19
N MET A 284 -13.86 0.30 28.86
CA MET A 284 -14.84 1.25 29.36
C MET A 284 -16.13 1.17 28.55
N SER A 285 -17.28 1.43 29.18
CA SER A 285 -18.52 1.71 28.46
C SER A 285 -18.45 3.07 27.76
N PRO A 286 -19.30 3.34 26.75
CA PRO A 286 -19.38 4.66 26.13
C PRO A 286 -19.63 5.80 27.12
N GLU A 287 -20.45 5.56 28.15
CA GLU A 287 -20.75 6.54 29.21
C GLU A 287 -19.56 6.79 30.13
N GLU A 288 -18.80 5.75 30.46
CA GLU A 288 -17.54 5.89 31.21
C GLU A 288 -16.51 6.65 30.38
N LEU A 289 -16.41 6.32 29.09
CA LEU A 289 -15.48 6.94 28.16
C LEU A 289 -15.77 8.43 27.96
N SER A 290 -17.04 8.84 28.02
CA SER A 290 -17.44 10.26 27.94
C SER A 290 -16.97 11.12 29.11
N LYS A 291 -16.59 10.50 30.24
CA LYS A 291 -16.15 11.16 31.47
C LYS A 291 -14.66 10.96 31.74
N ALA A 292 -14.00 10.08 30.99
CA ALA A 292 -12.61 9.72 31.20
C ALA A 292 -11.68 10.72 30.50
N GLU A 293 -10.64 11.13 31.22
CA GLU A 293 -9.54 11.93 30.66
C GLU A 293 -8.34 11.03 30.39
N PHE A 294 -7.76 11.17 29.20
CA PHE A 294 -6.56 10.44 28.78
C PHE A 294 -5.43 11.43 28.51
N ASP A 295 -4.28 11.15 29.10
CA ASP A 295 -3.04 11.89 28.84
C ASP A 295 -2.16 11.05 27.91
N PHE A 296 -2.49 11.04 26.61
CA PHE A 296 -1.72 10.31 25.60
C PHE A 296 -0.40 11.01 25.30
N ASP A 297 0.66 10.23 25.10
CA ASP A 297 1.97 10.78 24.75
C ASP A 297 1.93 11.40 23.35
N ASN A 298 1.19 10.79 22.42
CA ASN A 298 0.91 11.37 21.12
C ASN A 298 -0.35 12.25 21.18
N PRO A 299 -0.24 13.58 20.97
CA PRO A 299 -1.37 14.50 21.10
C PRO A 299 -2.49 14.24 20.08
N ASN A 300 -2.19 13.59 18.95
CA ASN A 300 -3.20 13.23 17.94
C ASN A 300 -4.24 12.24 18.47
N TYR A 301 -3.90 11.42 19.48
CA TYR A 301 -4.82 10.39 19.99
C TYR A 301 -6.00 10.96 20.75
N ASN A 302 -5.86 12.13 21.38
CA ASN A 302 -6.99 12.83 22.01
C ASN A 302 -8.04 13.26 20.97
N GLU A 303 -7.59 13.77 19.82
CA GLU A 303 -8.49 14.13 18.72
C GLU A 303 -9.12 12.88 18.09
N LEU A 304 -8.36 11.80 17.89
CA LEU A 304 -8.92 10.54 17.42
C LEU A 304 -9.96 9.95 18.38
N LEU A 305 -9.73 10.05 19.69
CA LEU A 305 -10.71 9.63 20.70
C LEU A 305 -12.01 10.41 20.59
N PHE A 306 -11.92 11.74 20.50
CA PHE A 306 -13.09 12.60 20.30
C PHE A 306 -13.87 12.18 19.05
N ARG A 307 -13.20 12.03 17.91
CA ARG A 307 -13.86 11.61 16.65
C ARG A 307 -14.40 10.20 16.70
N HIS A 308 -13.74 9.29 17.42
CA HIS A 308 -14.21 7.93 17.61
C HIS A 308 -15.51 7.91 18.41
N ARG A 309 -15.58 8.64 19.53
CA ARG A 309 -16.81 8.82 20.31
C ARG A 309 -17.92 9.44 19.46
N ALA A 310 -17.63 10.55 18.78
CA ALA A 310 -18.63 11.28 18.01
C ALA A 310 -19.24 10.48 16.85
N ARG A 311 -18.47 9.56 16.25
CA ARG A 311 -18.97 8.69 15.17
C ARG A 311 -19.79 7.49 15.65
N ASN A 312 -19.48 6.95 16.82
CA ASN A 312 -20.03 5.67 17.27
C ASN A 312 -21.09 5.82 18.37
N TRP A 313 -20.94 6.83 19.23
CA TRP A 313 -21.82 7.12 20.37
C TRP A 313 -22.11 8.62 20.46
N PRO A 314 -22.69 9.24 19.41
CA PRO A 314 -22.97 10.68 19.38
C PRO A 314 -23.87 11.14 20.55
N GLU A 315 -24.69 10.27 21.09
CA GLU A 315 -25.54 10.51 22.27
C GLU A 315 -24.75 10.77 23.56
N THR A 316 -23.47 10.38 23.60
CA THR A 316 -22.58 10.62 24.75
C THR A 316 -21.88 11.97 24.69
N LEU A 317 -22.10 12.74 23.63
CA LEU A 317 -21.51 14.07 23.47
C LEU A 317 -22.32 15.11 24.24
N ASN A 318 -21.64 16.00 24.96
CA ASN A 318 -22.26 17.19 25.53
C ASN A 318 -22.56 18.26 24.44
N GLU A 319 -23.26 19.34 24.81
CA GLU A 319 -23.68 20.39 23.85
C GLU A 319 -22.49 21.03 23.10
N GLU A 320 -21.38 21.31 23.78
CA GLU A 320 -20.18 21.88 23.17
C GLU A 320 -19.51 20.89 22.21
N GLU A 321 -19.40 19.63 22.61
CA GLU A 321 -18.88 18.55 21.79
C GLU A 321 -19.73 18.32 20.53
N GLN A 322 -21.06 18.39 20.65
CA GLN A 322 -21.98 18.27 19.51
C GLN A 322 -21.82 19.42 18.51
N LEU A 323 -21.68 20.66 19.01
CA LEU A 323 -21.40 21.82 18.16
C LEU A 323 -20.05 21.68 17.45
N ARG A 324 -19.01 21.28 18.19
CA ARG A 324 -17.67 21.03 17.64
C ARG A 324 -17.69 19.95 16.57
N TRP A 325 -18.37 18.83 16.81
CA TRP A 325 -18.50 17.74 15.85
C TRP A 325 -19.26 18.17 14.60
N SER A 326 -20.37 18.89 14.78
CA SER A 326 -21.17 19.40 13.66
C SER A 326 -20.37 20.36 12.79
N ALA A 327 -19.58 21.26 13.39
CA ALA A 327 -18.68 22.15 12.67
C ALA A 327 -17.61 21.38 11.89
N TYR A 328 -17.00 20.35 12.49
CA TYR A 328 -16.03 19.49 11.83
C TYR A 328 -16.63 18.77 10.61
N VAL A 329 -17.83 18.18 10.76
CA VAL A 329 -18.51 17.48 9.66
C VAL A 329 -18.90 18.47 8.54
N SER A 330 -19.40 19.65 8.90
CA SER A 330 -19.74 20.71 7.94
C SER A 330 -18.53 21.14 7.11
N ASP A 331 -17.40 21.42 7.76
CA ASP A 331 -16.14 21.75 7.09
C ASP A 331 -15.70 20.62 6.16
N ARG A 332 -15.65 19.37 6.65
CA ARG A 332 -15.28 18.20 5.83
C ARG A 332 -16.15 18.04 4.58
N LEU A 333 -17.45 18.30 4.67
CA LEU A 333 -18.38 18.18 3.55
C LEU A 333 -18.32 19.35 2.56
N THR A 334 -17.85 20.53 2.98
CA THR A 334 -17.88 21.77 2.17
C THR A 334 -16.52 22.25 1.68
N THR A 335 -15.45 22.03 2.46
CA THR A 335 -14.07 22.41 2.12
C THR A 335 -13.22 21.20 1.73
N GLY A 336 -13.62 20.00 2.17
CA GLY A 336 -13.04 18.72 1.77
C GLY A 336 -11.94 18.19 2.70
N GLY A 337 -11.47 16.99 2.41
CA GLY A 337 -10.35 16.35 3.11
C GLY A 337 -8.98 16.89 2.66
N PRO A 338 -7.92 16.74 3.48
CA PRO A 338 -6.58 17.23 3.13
C PRO A 338 -5.95 16.49 1.93
N MET A 339 -6.46 15.30 1.60
CA MET A 339 -5.90 14.41 0.58
C MET A 339 -6.58 14.53 -0.78
N ASP A 340 -7.91 14.64 -0.80
CA ASP A 340 -8.70 14.53 -2.01
C ASP A 340 -9.57 15.76 -2.30
N GLY A 341 -9.70 16.69 -1.34
CA GLY A 341 -10.51 17.90 -1.46
C GLY A 341 -11.96 17.61 -1.86
N ARG A 342 -12.48 16.40 -1.59
CA ARG A 342 -13.82 16.01 -2.04
C ARG A 342 -14.86 16.70 -1.18
N THR A 343 -15.75 17.43 -1.83
CA THR A 343 -16.88 18.14 -1.21
C THR A 343 -18.20 17.61 -1.76
N LEU A 344 -19.31 17.99 -1.14
CA LEU A 344 -20.64 17.70 -1.68
C LEU A 344 -20.89 18.34 -3.06
N ASP A 345 -20.28 19.49 -3.34
CA ASP A 345 -20.38 20.12 -4.67
C ASP A 345 -19.59 19.35 -5.73
N HIS A 346 -18.44 18.78 -5.36
CA HIS A 346 -17.72 17.86 -6.24
C HIS A 346 -18.51 16.56 -6.43
N PHE A 347 -19.12 16.04 -5.37
CA PHE A 347 -19.98 14.87 -5.43
C PHE A 347 -21.15 15.05 -6.40
N ASP A 348 -21.85 16.19 -6.37
CA ASP A 348 -22.94 16.47 -7.31
C ASP A 348 -22.48 16.45 -8.78
N LYS A 349 -21.28 16.96 -9.07
CA LYS A 349 -20.70 16.90 -10.42
C LYS A 349 -20.47 15.46 -10.86
N LEU A 350 -19.94 14.62 -9.96
CA LEU A 350 -19.74 13.20 -10.24
C LEU A 350 -21.07 12.48 -10.51
N ILE A 351 -22.11 12.81 -9.74
CA ILE A 351 -23.46 12.27 -9.97
C ILE A 351 -24.00 12.70 -11.35
N GLN A 352 -23.83 13.98 -11.73
CA GLN A 352 -24.23 14.47 -13.05
C GLN A 352 -23.49 13.74 -14.18
N ASP A 353 -22.18 13.53 -14.04
CA ASP A 353 -21.37 12.81 -15.02
C ASP A 353 -21.82 11.34 -15.15
N VAL A 354 -22.15 10.68 -14.05
CA VAL A 354 -22.67 9.31 -14.06
C VAL A 354 -24.07 9.26 -14.68
N ARG A 355 -24.94 10.23 -14.40
CA ARG A 355 -26.28 10.34 -15.03
C ARG A 355 -26.21 10.64 -16.52
N ALA A 356 -25.19 11.37 -16.96
CA ALA A 356 -24.96 11.63 -18.38
C ALA A 356 -24.49 10.37 -19.14
N ASN A 357 -23.97 9.35 -18.44
CA ASN A 357 -23.59 8.09 -19.05
C ASN A 357 -24.82 7.17 -19.23
N PRO A 358 -25.26 6.90 -20.48
CA PRO A 358 -26.48 6.12 -20.72
C PRO A 358 -26.45 4.70 -20.15
N ASN A 359 -25.26 4.13 -19.96
CA ASN A 359 -25.09 2.78 -19.42
C ASN A 359 -25.26 2.71 -17.89
N LEU A 360 -25.16 3.85 -17.21
CA LEU A 360 -25.22 3.93 -15.75
C LEU A 360 -26.40 4.78 -15.26
N ALA A 361 -26.99 5.61 -16.13
CA ALA A 361 -28.00 6.60 -15.76
C ALA A 361 -29.22 6.03 -15.02
N SER A 362 -29.56 4.76 -15.24
CA SER A 362 -30.70 4.08 -14.61
C SER A 362 -30.32 3.21 -13.40
N ASP A 363 -29.08 3.29 -12.91
CA ASP A 363 -28.66 2.54 -11.72
C ASP A 363 -29.35 3.14 -10.47
N PRO A 364 -30.17 2.36 -9.73
CA PRO A 364 -30.88 2.86 -8.55
C PRO A 364 -29.93 3.32 -7.42
N MET A 365 -28.68 2.83 -7.40
CA MET A 365 -27.70 3.28 -6.42
C MET A 365 -27.41 4.79 -6.54
N ILE A 366 -27.61 5.38 -7.72
CA ILE A 366 -27.42 6.82 -7.92
C ILE A 366 -28.51 7.60 -7.16
N ASP A 367 -29.76 7.14 -7.18
CA ASP A 367 -30.85 7.77 -6.43
C ASP A 367 -30.56 7.74 -4.92
N ASP A 368 -30.08 6.59 -4.41
CA ASP A 368 -29.71 6.43 -3.00
C ASP A 368 -28.55 7.37 -2.60
N LEU A 369 -27.56 7.52 -3.48
CA LEU A 369 -26.42 8.41 -3.29
C LEU A 369 -26.83 9.90 -3.27
N GLU A 370 -27.74 10.31 -4.15
CA GLU A 370 -28.32 11.66 -4.16
C GLU A 370 -29.14 11.94 -2.90
N ALA A 371 -29.98 10.99 -2.50
CA ALA A 371 -30.77 11.09 -1.27
C ALA A 371 -29.87 11.23 -0.03
N TRP A 372 -28.79 10.44 0.04
CA TRP A 372 -27.79 10.55 1.10
C TRP A 372 -27.17 11.94 1.15
N ALA A 373 -26.74 12.50 0.01
CA ALA A 373 -26.11 13.81 -0.04
C ALA A 373 -27.07 14.93 0.40
N GLN A 374 -28.35 14.86 -0.01
CA GLN A 374 -29.38 15.80 0.44
C GLN A 374 -29.62 15.71 1.94
N GLU A 375 -29.69 14.50 2.48
CA GLU A 375 -29.82 14.28 3.92
C GLU A 375 -28.64 14.91 4.69
N ARG A 376 -27.40 14.67 4.25
CA ARG A 376 -26.20 15.26 4.88
C ARG A 376 -26.21 16.78 4.86
N ARG A 377 -26.66 17.41 3.77
CA ARG A 377 -26.80 18.88 3.68
C ARG A 377 -27.78 19.42 4.71
N SER A 378 -28.94 18.75 4.84
CA SER A 378 -29.97 19.16 5.80
C SER A 378 -29.50 19.07 7.26
N GLN A 379 -28.64 18.08 7.56
CA GLN A 379 -28.14 17.83 8.90
C GLN A 379 -26.97 18.75 9.29
N PHE A 380 -26.03 19.02 8.36
CA PHE A 380 -24.74 19.63 8.72
C PHE A 380 -24.40 20.93 7.97
N VAL A 381 -25.13 21.29 6.91
CA VAL A 381 -24.76 22.40 6.00
C VAL A 381 -25.85 23.47 5.95
N LEU A 382 -26.60 23.69 7.05
CA LEU A 382 -27.75 24.61 7.08
C LEU A 382 -27.47 25.95 6.37
N PRO A 383 -28.46 26.48 5.62
CA PRO A 383 -28.25 27.62 4.73
C PRO A 383 -27.93 28.87 5.54
N ASN A 384 -26.71 29.39 5.39
CA ASN A 384 -26.25 30.71 5.82
C ASN A 384 -27.09 31.31 6.97
N ALA A 385 -26.73 31.02 8.22
CA ALA A 385 -27.03 31.95 9.29
C ALA A 385 -26.43 33.30 8.84
N ARG A 386 -27.30 34.23 8.46
CA ARG A 386 -26.95 35.59 8.06
C ARG A 386 -25.90 36.08 9.04
N HIS A 387 -24.68 36.31 8.55
CA HIS A 387 -23.74 37.17 9.25
C HIS A 387 -24.51 38.47 9.56
N PRO A 388 -24.67 38.86 10.84
CA PRO A 388 -24.94 40.26 11.11
C PRO A 388 -23.65 40.99 10.73
N SER A 389 -23.63 41.60 9.54
CA SER A 389 -22.66 42.66 9.22
C SER A 389 -23.16 43.97 9.81
N PRO A 390 -22.27 44.91 10.17
CA PRO A 390 -20.98 44.78 10.87
C PRO A 390 -21.10 45.03 12.38
#